data_AF-A0A1V2BLL1-F1
#
_entry.id   AF-A0A1V2BLL1-F1
#
_cell.length_a   1.000
_cell.length_b   1.000
_cell.length_c   1.000
_cell.angle_alpha   90.00
_cell.angle_beta   90.00
_cell.angle_gamma   90.00
#
_symmetry.space_group_name_H-M   'P 1'
#
loop_
_entity.id
_entity.type
_entity.pdbx_description
1 polymer ?
#
loop_
_entity_poly.entity_id
_entity_poly.type
_entity_poly.pdbx_seq_one_letter_code
_entity_poly.pdbx_strand_id
1 'polypeptide(L)'
;MKFRTNKLSLKIALASAILAASLPALAKTGDTDQPIHIESDQQSLDMQGNVVTFTGNVVVTQGTIKINADKVVVTRPGGERGKEVIDGYGNPATFFQMQDNGKPVKGRASKMRYELQNDFVVLTGNAHLEQIDSNIQGDKITYLVKEQKMQAFSNKGGRVTTVLVPSQLQDKGTDQPKKGK
;
A
#
# COMPACT_ATOMS: atom_id res chain seq x y z
N MET A 1 -1.37 -68.94 -46.11
CA MET A 1 0.04 -68.82 -46.49
C MET A 1 0.63 -67.59 -45.77
N LYS A 2 1.55 -67.82 -44.80
CA LYS A 2 2.66 -66.98 -44.26
C LYS A 2 2.39 -65.48 -43.90
N PHE A 3 2.45 -65.09 -42.60
CA PHE A 3 3.53 -64.33 -41.90
C PHE A 3 3.75 -62.87 -42.44
N ARG A 4 3.91 -61.76 -41.69
CA ARG A 4 4.50 -61.46 -40.36
C ARG A 4 4.30 -59.95 -39.99
N THR A 5 4.18 -59.65 -38.69
CA THR A 5 4.71 -58.52 -37.84
C THR A 5 5.20 -57.20 -38.50
N ASN A 6 5.10 -55.99 -37.89
CA ASN A 6 5.57 -55.67 -36.53
C ASN A 6 5.18 -54.24 -36.04
N LYS A 7 5.30 -54.06 -34.71
CA LYS A 7 5.12 -52.83 -33.92
C LYS A 7 6.30 -51.85 -34.08
N LEU A 8 6.02 -50.57 -34.30
CA LEU A 8 6.89 -49.38 -34.13
C LEU A 8 5.97 -48.17 -34.39
N SER A 9 5.71 -47.17 -33.56
CA SER A 9 6.47 -46.55 -32.48
C SER A 9 5.49 -45.82 -31.56
N LEU A 10 5.21 -46.43 -30.41
CA LEU A 10 4.77 -45.70 -29.23
C LEU A 10 5.99 -44.89 -28.73
N LYS A 11 5.79 -43.62 -28.37
CA LYS A 11 6.73 -42.69 -27.70
C LYS A 11 7.65 -41.84 -28.59
N ILE A 12 7.13 -40.72 -29.08
CA ILE A 12 7.82 -39.42 -29.05
C ILE A 12 6.73 -38.41 -28.64
N ALA A 13 6.51 -38.26 -27.33
CA ALA A 13 6.96 -37.08 -26.59
C ALA A 13 6.38 -35.81 -27.23
N LEU A 14 5.18 -35.37 -26.83
CA LEU A 14 5.03 -34.50 -25.65
C LEU A 14 6.08 -33.36 -25.66
N ALA A 15 6.26 -32.73 -26.81
CA ALA A 15 7.15 -31.60 -27.00
C ALA A 15 6.33 -30.40 -27.47
N SER A 16 6.05 -29.54 -26.48
CA SER A 16 6.27 -28.09 -26.62
C SER A 16 5.48 -27.37 -27.71
N ALA A 17 4.20 -27.15 -27.43
CA ALA A 17 3.57 -25.87 -27.71
C ALA A 17 2.64 -25.50 -26.55
N ILE A 18 3.17 -25.53 -25.32
CA ILE A 18 2.70 -24.63 -24.28
C ILE A 18 3.07 -23.24 -24.81
N LEU A 19 2.14 -22.64 -25.55
CA LEU A 19 2.10 -21.21 -25.77
C LEU A 19 1.91 -20.63 -24.37
N ALA A 20 3.02 -20.45 -23.66
CA ALA A 20 3.07 -19.64 -22.46
C ALA A 20 2.72 -18.23 -22.92
N ALA A 21 1.43 -17.95 -22.95
CA ALA A 21 0.94 -16.59 -22.87
C ALA A 21 1.47 -16.07 -21.54
N SER A 22 2.64 -15.44 -21.58
CA SER A 22 3.11 -14.55 -20.53
C SER A 22 2.14 -13.38 -20.53
N LEU A 23 1.00 -13.57 -19.84
CA LEU A 23 0.16 -12.46 -19.45
C LEU A 23 1.07 -11.46 -18.75
N PRO A 24 1.02 -10.16 -19.09
CA PRO A 24 1.76 -9.18 -18.33
C PRO A 24 1.27 -9.28 -16.88
N ALA A 25 2.13 -9.75 -15.98
CA ALA A 25 1.90 -9.72 -14.55
C ALA A 25 2.04 -8.26 -14.08
N LEU A 26 1.08 -7.42 -14.49
CA LEU A 26 0.90 -6.08 -13.94
C LEU A 26 -0.24 -6.16 -12.95
N ALA A 27 0.08 -6.50 -11.71
CA ALA A 27 -0.77 -6.18 -10.58
C ALA A 27 0.06 -6.24 -9.29
N LYS A 28 0.62 -5.11 -8.91
CA LYS A 28 0.88 -4.82 -7.51
C LYS A 28 0.35 -3.39 -7.26
N THR A 29 0.05 -3.05 -6.01
CA THR A 29 -1.20 -2.53 -5.42
C THR A 29 -2.23 -3.60 -5.03
N GLY A 30 -1.78 -4.65 -4.33
CA GLY A 30 -2.65 -5.65 -3.70
C GLY A 30 -2.98 -5.37 -2.23
N ASP A 31 -2.40 -4.32 -1.63
CA ASP A 31 -2.59 -4.00 -0.21
C ASP A 31 -4.06 -3.73 0.12
N THR A 32 -4.76 -2.92 -0.69
CA THR A 32 -6.17 -2.57 -0.48
C THR A 32 -7.10 -3.79 -0.46
N ASP A 33 -6.73 -4.87 -1.15
CA ASP A 33 -7.52 -6.11 -1.21
C ASP A 33 -7.20 -7.06 -0.05
N GLN A 34 -6.16 -6.78 0.74
CA GLN A 34 -5.81 -7.59 1.90
C GLN A 34 -6.73 -7.30 3.09
N PRO A 35 -6.92 -8.29 3.98
CA PRO A 35 -7.58 -8.08 5.26
C PRO A 35 -6.87 -7.02 6.10
N ILE A 36 -7.66 -6.29 6.89
CA ILE A 36 -7.15 -5.34 7.88
C ILE A 36 -7.08 -6.03 9.23
N HIS A 37 -5.90 -6.02 9.83
CA HIS A 37 -5.66 -6.49 11.17
C HIS A 37 -5.38 -5.30 12.09
N ILE A 38 -5.97 -5.31 13.28
CA ILE A 38 -5.77 -4.26 14.29
C ILE A 38 -5.44 -4.95 15.61
N GLU A 39 -4.28 -4.62 16.17
CA GLU A 39 -3.80 -5.07 17.47
C GLU A 39 -3.70 -3.87 18.41
N SER A 40 -4.11 -4.03 19.66
CA SER A 40 -4.14 -2.97 20.66
C SER A 40 -4.30 -3.53 22.08
N ASP A 41 -3.96 -2.74 23.09
CA ASP A 41 -4.16 -3.11 24.49
C ASP A 41 -5.66 -3.18 24.86
N GLN A 42 -6.47 -2.27 24.33
CA GLN A 42 -7.91 -2.20 24.61
C GLN A 42 -8.71 -1.88 23.36
N GLN A 43 -9.96 -2.40 23.32
CA GLN A 43 -10.94 -2.09 22.29
C GLN A 43 -12.30 -1.74 22.90
N SER A 44 -13.03 -0.84 22.25
CA SER A 44 -14.41 -0.46 22.57
C SER A 44 -15.23 -0.39 21.29
N LEU A 45 -16.41 -1.00 21.33
CA LEU A 45 -17.34 -1.06 20.19
C LEU A 45 -18.63 -0.32 20.54
N ASP A 46 -18.95 0.71 19.76
CA ASP A 46 -20.27 1.34 19.73
C ASP A 46 -21.04 0.82 18.52
N MET A 47 -22.00 -0.09 18.78
CA MET A 47 -22.83 -0.70 17.75
C MET A 47 -23.86 0.28 17.17
N GLN A 48 -24.31 1.27 17.93
CA GLN A 48 -25.32 2.23 17.48
C GLN A 48 -24.67 3.29 16.58
N GLY A 49 -23.47 3.75 16.95
CA GLY A 49 -22.68 4.69 16.18
C GLY A 49 -21.90 4.07 15.01
N ASN A 50 -21.79 2.73 14.94
CA ASN A 50 -20.88 2.01 14.04
C ASN A 50 -19.43 2.50 14.16
N VAL A 51 -18.96 2.63 15.40
CA VAL A 51 -17.62 3.11 15.73
C VAL A 51 -16.88 2.07 16.55
N VAL A 52 -15.65 1.76 16.16
CA VAL A 52 -14.73 0.93 16.94
C VAL A 52 -13.53 1.78 17.34
N THR A 53 -13.21 1.80 18.62
CA THR A 53 -12.06 2.54 19.16
C THR A 53 -11.06 1.56 19.75
N PHE A 54 -9.81 1.70 19.35
CA PHE A 54 -8.65 0.93 19.82
C PHE A 54 -7.70 1.89 20.53
N THR A 55 -7.16 1.49 21.67
CA THR A 55 -6.26 2.32 22.48
C THR A 55 -5.13 1.50 23.09
N GLY A 56 -3.96 2.11 23.18
CA GLY A 56 -2.75 1.49 23.72
C GLY A 56 -2.01 0.69 22.66
N ASN A 57 -0.79 1.14 22.31
CA ASN A 57 0.13 0.50 21.37
C ASN A 57 -0.55 -0.04 20.10
N VAL A 58 -1.39 0.79 19.46
CA VAL A 58 -2.25 0.32 18.38
C VAL A 58 -1.44 0.12 17.10
N VAL A 59 -1.52 -1.08 16.53
CA VAL A 59 -0.90 -1.44 15.26
C VAL A 59 -1.99 -1.88 14.29
N VAL A 60 -2.13 -1.16 13.17
CA VAL A 60 -3.02 -1.54 12.06
C VAL A 60 -2.15 -2.03 10.91
N THR A 61 -2.49 -3.17 10.31
CA THR A 61 -1.80 -3.71 9.13
C THR A 61 -2.79 -4.09 8.03
N GLN A 62 -2.39 -3.85 6.78
CA GLN A 62 -3.14 -4.25 5.59
C GLN A 62 -2.17 -4.52 4.43
N GLY A 63 -1.89 -5.79 4.15
CA GLY A 63 -0.80 -6.14 3.24
C GLY A 63 0.53 -5.58 3.74
N THR A 64 1.16 -4.70 2.94
CA THR A 64 2.40 -3.99 3.34
C THR A 64 2.14 -2.70 4.12
N ILE A 65 0.90 -2.19 4.15
CA ILE A 65 0.55 -1.00 4.91
C ILE A 65 0.64 -1.32 6.39
N LYS A 66 1.33 -0.46 7.14
CA LYS A 66 1.39 -0.49 8.60
C LYS A 66 1.19 0.90 9.17
N ILE A 67 0.31 1.01 10.15
CA ILE A 67 0.06 2.24 10.90
C ILE A 67 0.28 1.94 12.37
N ASN A 68 1.03 2.80 13.07
CA ASN A 68 1.13 2.74 14.53
C ASN A 68 0.60 4.03 15.14
N ALA A 69 -0.18 3.92 16.22
CA ALA A 69 -0.77 5.06 16.91
C ALA A 69 -1.06 4.74 18.38
N ASP A 70 -1.27 5.78 19.20
CA ASP A 70 -1.69 5.61 20.59
C ASP A 70 -3.19 5.25 20.68
N LYS A 71 -3.97 5.78 19.72
CA LYS A 71 -5.40 5.53 19.56
C LYS A 71 -5.77 5.44 18.09
N VAL A 72 -6.64 4.50 17.75
CA VAL A 72 -7.25 4.38 16.41
C VAL A 72 -8.76 4.35 16.56
N VAL A 73 -9.47 5.12 15.75
CA VAL A 73 -10.92 5.10 15.64
C VAL A 73 -11.28 4.66 14.23
N VAL A 74 -12.01 3.55 14.12
CA VAL A 74 -12.56 3.04 12.87
C VAL A 74 -14.03 3.38 12.83
N THR A 75 -14.46 4.11 11.81
CA THR A 75 -15.86 4.45 11.58
C THR A 75 -16.33 3.84 10.27
N ARG A 76 -17.60 3.44 10.21
CA ARG A 76 -18.26 3.00 8.98
C ARG A 76 -19.41 3.95 8.62
N PRO A 77 -19.14 5.00 7.81
CA PRO A 77 -20.17 5.94 7.38
C PRO A 77 -21.33 5.21 6.68
N GLY A 78 -22.56 5.48 7.14
CA GLY A 78 -23.77 4.86 6.58
C GLY A 78 -23.89 3.35 6.82
N GLY A 79 -23.00 2.72 7.59
CA GLY A 79 -22.99 1.27 7.80
C GLY A 79 -22.53 0.46 6.59
N GLU A 80 -22.02 1.11 5.54
CA GLU A 80 -21.61 0.46 4.29
C GLU A 80 -20.21 -0.15 4.38
N ARG A 81 -20.10 -1.45 4.08
CA ARG A 81 -18.81 -2.17 4.05
C ARG A 81 -17.92 -1.65 2.92
N GLY A 82 -16.63 -1.50 3.17
CA GLY A 82 -15.65 -0.96 2.23
C GLY A 82 -15.52 0.57 2.28
N LYS A 83 -16.38 1.26 3.04
CA LYS A 83 -16.31 2.71 3.28
C LYS A 83 -15.67 3.06 4.62
N GLU A 84 -15.02 2.11 5.26
CA GLU A 84 -14.40 2.35 6.56
C GLU A 84 -13.35 3.49 6.48
N VAL A 85 -13.33 4.26 7.55
CA VAL A 85 -12.37 5.33 7.76
C VAL A 85 -11.61 5.05 9.05
N ILE A 86 -10.28 5.04 8.95
CA ILE A 86 -9.36 4.78 10.05
C ILE A 86 -8.70 6.09 10.45
N ASP A 87 -9.08 6.67 11.58
CA ASP A 87 -8.45 7.85 12.16
C ASP A 87 -7.47 7.42 13.28
N GLY A 88 -6.17 7.53 13.03
CA GLY A 88 -5.09 7.26 13.98
C GLY A 88 -4.56 8.55 14.63
N TYR A 89 -4.29 8.49 15.93
CA TYR A 89 -3.82 9.61 16.75
C TYR A 89 -2.62 9.16 17.58
N GLY A 90 -1.55 9.95 17.58
CA GLY A 90 -0.39 9.67 18.42
C GLY A 90 0.63 10.78 18.43
N ASN A 91 1.72 10.57 19.16
CA ASN A 91 2.81 11.54 19.30
C ASN A 91 4.19 10.98 18.89
N PRO A 92 4.43 10.64 17.61
CA PRO A 92 3.53 10.76 16.46
C PRO A 92 2.80 9.43 16.12
N ALA A 93 1.69 9.54 15.40
CA ALA A 93 1.18 8.42 14.60
C ALA A 93 2.10 8.22 13.39
N THR A 94 2.32 6.95 12.99
CA THR A 94 3.21 6.58 11.90
C THR A 94 2.46 5.82 10.81
N PHE A 95 2.94 5.95 9.59
CA PHE A 95 2.47 5.25 8.40
C PHE A 95 3.67 4.63 7.68
N PHE A 96 3.50 3.43 7.16
CA PHE A 96 4.48 2.73 6.34
C PHE A 96 3.76 2.01 5.21
N GLN A 97 4.35 1.99 4.02
CA GLN A 97 3.94 1.15 2.91
C GLN A 97 5.16 0.75 2.08
N MET A 98 5.18 -0.49 1.57
CA MET A 98 6.13 -0.88 0.53
C MET A 98 5.47 -0.71 -0.85
N GLN A 99 5.98 0.21 -1.67
CA GLN A 99 5.47 0.41 -3.02
C GLN A 99 5.89 -0.74 -3.95
N ASP A 100 5.24 -0.82 -5.11
CA ASP A 100 5.43 -1.91 -6.07
C ASP A 100 6.82 -1.93 -6.70
N ASN A 101 7.44 -0.75 -6.83
CA ASN A 101 8.82 -0.58 -7.23
C ASN A 101 9.84 -0.93 -6.13
N GLY A 102 9.39 -1.50 -5.00
CA GLY A 102 10.23 -1.88 -3.87
C GLY A 102 10.71 -0.71 -3.00
N LYS A 103 10.19 0.51 -3.23
CA LYS A 103 10.58 1.71 -2.48
C LYS A 103 9.62 1.90 -1.28
N PRO A 104 10.13 2.01 -0.05
CA PRO A 104 9.28 2.25 1.10
C PRO A 104 8.83 3.72 1.15
N VAL A 105 7.58 3.93 1.53
CA VAL A 105 7.03 5.23 1.93
C VAL A 105 6.79 5.22 3.42
N LYS A 106 7.34 6.21 4.13
CA LYS A 106 7.19 6.37 5.58
C LYS A 106 6.56 7.72 5.86
N GLY A 107 5.53 7.75 6.68
CA GLY A 107 4.83 8.96 7.12
C GLY A 107 4.81 9.06 8.64
N ARG A 108 4.79 10.28 9.16
CA ARG A 108 4.52 10.56 10.57
C ARG A 108 3.77 11.88 10.71
N ALA A 109 2.83 11.93 11.65
CA ALA A 109 2.04 13.13 11.97
C ALA A 109 1.34 12.96 13.33
N SER A 110 0.78 14.03 13.88
CA SER A 110 -0.06 13.96 15.09
C SER A 110 -1.36 13.19 14.84
N LYS A 111 -1.93 13.34 13.64
CA LYS A 111 -3.11 12.61 13.20
C LYS A 111 -2.88 12.01 11.81
N MET A 112 -3.34 10.78 11.62
CA MET A 112 -3.44 10.12 10.33
C MET A 112 -4.90 9.74 10.09
N ARG A 113 -5.39 9.91 8.86
CA ARG A 113 -6.69 9.42 8.41
C ARG A 113 -6.50 8.58 7.15
N TYR A 114 -7.03 7.37 7.13
CA TYR A 114 -7.04 6.51 5.95
C TYR A 114 -8.48 6.17 5.57
N GLU A 115 -8.87 6.58 4.36
CA GLU A 115 -10.18 6.28 3.78
C GLU A 115 -10.03 5.10 2.81
N LEU A 116 -10.55 3.94 3.18
CA LEU A 116 -10.37 2.70 2.43
C LEU A 116 -11.00 2.79 1.04
N GLN A 117 -12.21 3.36 0.94
CA GLN A 117 -12.93 3.48 -0.32
C GLN A 117 -12.14 4.24 -1.39
N ASN A 118 -11.39 5.26 -0.96
CA ASN A 118 -10.69 6.19 -1.85
C ASN A 118 -9.19 5.89 -1.92
N ASP A 119 -8.70 4.90 -1.18
CA ASP A 119 -7.27 4.63 -1.02
C ASP A 119 -6.48 5.90 -0.65
N PHE A 120 -7.04 6.68 0.28
CA PHE A 120 -6.63 8.05 0.52
C PHE A 120 -6.14 8.24 1.95
N VAL A 121 -4.86 8.60 2.09
CA VAL A 121 -4.20 8.87 3.37
C VAL A 121 -4.03 10.37 3.55
N VAL A 122 -4.34 10.86 4.74
CA VAL A 122 -4.13 12.24 5.16
C VAL A 122 -3.35 12.27 6.45
N LEU A 123 -2.17 12.88 6.42
CA LEU A 123 -1.31 13.15 7.57
C LEU A 123 -1.50 14.61 7.97
N THR A 124 -1.83 14.89 9.23
CA THR A 124 -2.11 16.26 9.72
C THR A 124 -1.41 16.53 11.06
N GLY A 125 -0.82 17.72 11.18
CA GLY A 125 -0.06 18.16 12.35
C GLY A 125 1.37 17.63 12.31
N ASN A 126 2.32 18.52 12.06
CA ASN A 126 3.75 18.18 11.89
C ASN A 126 3.96 17.02 10.90
N ALA A 127 3.24 17.07 9.77
CA ALA A 127 3.23 15.99 8.80
C ALA A 127 4.58 15.90 8.08
N HIS A 128 5.18 14.73 8.11
CA HIS A 128 6.43 14.40 7.45
C HIS A 128 6.26 13.10 6.68
N LEU A 129 6.67 13.09 5.42
CA LEU A 129 6.66 11.92 4.56
C LEU A 129 8.04 11.75 3.92
N GLU A 130 8.54 10.54 3.91
CA GLU A 130 9.85 10.14 3.40
C GLU A 130 9.68 8.99 2.40
N GLN A 131 10.40 9.07 1.29
CA GLN A 131 10.54 8.00 0.33
C GLN A 131 12.02 7.86 -0.02
N ILE A 132 12.63 6.78 0.48
CA ILE A 132 14.08 6.56 0.46
C ILE A 132 14.84 7.75 1.08
N ASP A 133 15.40 8.65 0.27
CA ASP A 133 16.20 9.79 0.75
C ASP A 133 15.50 11.14 0.50
N SER A 134 14.39 11.14 -0.25
CA SER A 134 13.57 12.31 -0.49
C SER A 134 12.53 12.47 0.61
N ASN A 135 12.25 13.70 1.04
CA ASN A 135 11.24 13.95 2.08
C ASN A 135 10.44 15.23 1.83
N ILE A 136 9.23 15.25 2.39
CA ILE A 136 8.27 16.35 2.33
C ILE A 136 7.78 16.64 3.75
N GLN A 137 7.74 17.92 4.12
CA GLN A 137 7.28 18.41 5.41
C GLN A 137 6.24 19.51 5.23
N GLY A 138 5.19 19.48 6.04
CA GLY A 138 4.15 20.51 6.06
C GLY A 138 3.16 20.31 7.21
N ASP A 139 2.12 21.14 7.23
CA ASP A 139 1.04 21.00 8.22
C ASP A 139 0.09 19.86 7.87
N LYS A 140 -0.08 19.58 6.57
CA LYS A 140 -0.90 18.50 6.04
C LYS A 140 -0.27 17.88 4.81
N ILE A 141 -0.24 16.56 4.73
CA ILE A 141 0.17 15.81 3.53
C ILE A 141 -0.97 14.86 3.17
N THR A 142 -1.34 14.83 1.90
CA THR A 142 -2.31 13.88 1.33
C THR A 142 -1.60 12.92 0.40
N TYR A 143 -2.06 11.67 0.36
CA TYR A 143 -1.48 10.60 -0.46
C TYR A 143 -2.59 9.71 -1.02
N LEU A 144 -2.70 9.69 -2.35
CA LEU A 144 -3.52 8.74 -3.10
C LEU A 144 -2.69 7.50 -3.37
N VAL A 145 -2.95 6.42 -2.62
CA VAL A 145 -2.11 5.22 -2.59
C VAL A 145 -2.03 4.56 -3.96
N LYS A 146 -3.18 4.35 -4.62
CA LYS A 146 -3.25 3.72 -5.95
C LYS A 146 -2.58 4.56 -7.04
N GLU A 147 -2.75 5.88 -7.00
CA GLU A 147 -2.17 6.78 -8.00
C GLU A 147 -0.70 7.13 -7.71
N GLN A 148 -0.20 6.77 -6.53
CA GLN A 148 1.10 7.17 -6.01
C GLN A 148 1.31 8.70 -6.07
N LYS A 149 0.24 9.48 -5.84
CA LYS A 149 0.25 10.95 -5.91
C LYS A 149 0.19 11.55 -4.52
N MET A 150 1.06 12.52 -4.26
CA MET A 150 1.16 13.23 -2.98
C MET A 150 0.96 14.73 -3.17
N GLN A 151 0.32 15.37 -2.19
CA GLN A 151 0.25 16.82 -2.09
C GLN A 151 0.55 17.24 -0.65
N ALA A 152 1.23 18.36 -0.48
CA ALA A 152 1.55 18.90 0.82
C ALA A 152 1.06 20.34 0.92
N PHE A 153 0.63 20.71 2.11
CA PHE A 153 0.00 21.99 2.41
C PHE A 153 0.56 22.55 3.71
N SER A 154 0.63 23.88 3.77
CA SER A 154 0.91 24.61 4.99
C SER A 154 -0.28 25.49 5.37
N ASN A 155 -0.43 25.74 6.67
CA ASN A 155 -1.36 26.70 7.22
C ASN A 155 -0.92 28.13 6.86
N LYS A 156 -1.79 29.11 7.13
CA LYS A 156 -1.52 30.52 6.81
C LYS A 156 -0.23 30.99 7.48
N GLY A 157 0.73 31.46 6.68
CA GLY A 157 2.05 31.91 7.14
C GLY A 157 3.11 30.81 7.28
N GLY A 158 2.75 29.53 7.09
CA GLY A 158 3.68 28.41 7.03
C GLY A 158 4.27 28.17 5.65
N ARG A 159 5.14 27.16 5.54
CA ARG A 159 5.73 26.70 4.27
C ARG A 159 5.77 25.19 4.20
N VAL A 160 5.63 24.65 3.00
CA VAL A 160 5.99 23.27 2.69
C VAL A 160 7.48 23.22 2.36
N THR A 161 8.18 22.24 2.92
CA THR A 161 9.59 21.97 2.60
C THR A 161 9.70 20.63 1.93
N THR A 162 10.39 20.58 0.79
CA THR A 162 10.66 19.34 0.05
C THR A 162 12.16 19.23 -0.21
N VAL A 163 12.75 18.10 0.14
CA VAL A 163 14.11 17.75 -0.21
C VAL A 163 14.06 16.63 -1.24
N LEU A 164 14.61 16.90 -2.43
CA LEU A 164 14.71 15.92 -3.51
C LEU A 164 16.15 15.49 -3.65
N VAL A 165 16.39 14.19 -3.67
CA VAL A 165 17.72 13.64 -3.92
C VAL A 165 17.87 13.37 -5.42
N PRO A 166 18.80 14.06 -6.13
CA PRO A 166 18.85 14.04 -7.60
C PRO A 166 19.00 12.66 -8.24
N SER A 167 19.74 11.73 -7.60
CA SER A 167 19.90 10.35 -8.08
C SER A 167 18.57 9.59 -8.14
N GLN A 168 17.60 9.96 -7.30
CA GLN A 168 16.28 9.31 -7.23
C GLN A 168 15.28 9.87 -8.24
N LEU A 169 15.54 11.06 -8.80
CA LEU A 169 14.72 11.62 -9.88
C LEU A 169 14.96 10.89 -11.21
N GLN A 170 16.13 10.31 -11.40
CA GLN A 170 16.54 9.62 -12.64
C GLN A 170 16.00 8.19 -12.74
N ASP A 171 15.54 7.62 -11.62
CA ASP A 171 15.03 6.24 -11.51
C ASP A 171 13.63 6.03 -12.12
N LYS A 172 13.00 7.07 -12.68
CA LYS A 172 11.70 6.95 -13.37
C LYS A 172 11.79 6.36 -14.79
N GLY A 173 12.92 5.77 -15.20
CA GLY A 173 13.16 5.46 -16.62
C GLY A 173 13.90 4.17 -17.00
N THR A 174 14.21 3.24 -16.09
CA THR A 174 15.07 2.08 -16.40
C THR A 174 14.47 0.72 -16.06
N ASP A 175 13.15 0.57 -16.10
CA ASP A 175 12.49 -0.75 -16.03
C ASP A 175 12.05 -1.24 -17.43
N GLN A 176 12.92 -1.06 -18.43
CA GLN A 176 12.86 -1.86 -19.65
C GLN A 176 13.64 -3.15 -19.38
N PRO A 177 13.03 -4.34 -19.57
CA PRO A 177 13.77 -5.59 -19.44
C PRO A 177 14.91 -5.56 -20.45
N LYS A 178 16.15 -5.65 -19.95
CA LYS A 178 17.33 -5.89 -20.78
C LYS A 178 17.08 -7.19 -21.54
N LYS A 179 16.67 -7.09 -22.81
CA LYS A 179 16.70 -8.22 -23.74
C LYS A 179 18.13 -8.73 -23.77
N GLY A 180 18.34 -9.94 -23.26
CA GLY A 180 19.62 -10.62 -23.29
C GLY A 180 20.13 -10.72 -24.73
N LYS A 181 21.44 -10.55 -24.89
CA LYS A 181 22.18 -10.94 -26.09
C LYS A 181 22.22 -12.45 -26.21
#